data_AF-A0A9W8GDT6-F1
#
_entry.id   AF-A0A9W8GDT6-F1
#
_cell.length_a   1.000
_cell.length_b   1.000
_cell.length_c   1.000
_cell.angle_alpha   90.00
_cell.angle_beta   90.00
_cell.angle_gamma   90.00
#
_symmetry.space_group_name_H-M   'P 1'
#
loop_
_entity.id
_entity.type
_entity.pdbx_description
1 polymer ?
#
loop_
_entity_poly.entity_id
_entity_poly.type
_entity_poly.pdbx_seq_one_letter_code
_entity_poly.pdbx_strand_id
1 'polypeptide(L)'
;SAHSILHRTQKAVGRWVGSAMIHVGDRNVPNALVFIDKYNQVASILNPVVRVLEFLDTLERSSRGVAGFVEQTFGGAEQAKKLILADFFRSAFDGSGADNFFDAGSCIDGRLTSAWNWCSTVEKKPFFSVFLLSGFVGFNGGPEGFN
;
A
#
# COMPACT_ATOMS: atom_id res chain seq x y z
N SER A 1 25.67 23.44 -1.66
CA SER A 1 24.67 22.75 -2.49
C SER A 1 23.99 21.67 -1.65
N ALA A 2 22.85 21.12 -2.09
CA ALA A 2 22.19 20.02 -1.35
C ALA A 2 23.13 18.81 -1.15
N HIS A 3 23.96 18.50 -2.16
CA HIS A 3 25.00 17.47 -2.08
C HIS A 3 26.04 17.73 -0.98
N SER A 4 26.45 18.98 -0.75
CA SER A 4 27.42 19.31 0.30
C SER A 4 26.80 19.22 1.72
N ILE A 5 25.48 19.35 1.84
CA ILE A 5 24.76 19.10 3.10
C ILE A 5 24.67 17.60 3.34
N LEU A 6 24.20 16.83 2.36
CA LEU A 6 24.09 15.37 2.45
C LEU A 6 25.43 14.72 2.83
N HIS A 7 26.51 15.07 2.15
CA HIS A 7 27.84 14.52 2.42
C HIS A 7 28.32 14.82 3.85
N ARG A 8 28.04 16.03 4.38
CA ARG A 8 28.37 16.37 5.77
C ARG A 8 27.55 15.55 6.76
N THR A 9 26.25 15.37 6.50
CA THR A 9 25.37 14.54 7.32
C THR A 9 25.80 13.08 7.32
N GLN A 10 26.11 12.52 6.15
CA GLN A 10 26.61 11.14 6.00
C GLN A 10 27.89 10.90 6.81
N LYS A 11 28.83 11.85 6.79
CA LYS A 11 30.03 11.77 7.63
C LYS A 11 29.73 11.85 9.13
N ALA A 12 28.71 12.60 9.54
CA ALA A 12 28.39 12.83 10.94
C ALA A 12 27.66 11.65 11.62
N VAL A 13 26.87 10.88 10.87
CA VAL A 13 25.99 9.83 11.46
C VAL A 13 26.65 8.45 11.60
N GLY A 14 27.91 8.30 11.19
CA GLY A 14 28.70 7.06 11.31
C GLY A 14 28.28 5.95 10.35
N ARG A 15 27.00 5.58 10.33
CA ARG A 15 26.40 4.63 9.38
C ARG A 15 25.19 5.25 8.70
N TRP A 16 25.26 5.41 7.38
CA TRP A 16 24.16 5.91 6.58
C TRP A 16 23.21 4.76 6.18
N VAL A 17 21.90 4.96 6.36
CA VAL A 17 20.85 4.04 5.92
C VAL A 17 19.81 4.86 5.15
N GLY A 18 19.74 4.67 3.83
CA GLY A 18 18.85 5.40 2.93
C GLY A 18 19.54 5.75 1.60
N SER A 19 18.78 6.23 0.60
CA SER A 19 19.37 6.69 -0.66
C SER A 19 20.15 7.98 -0.48
N ALA A 20 21.26 8.09 -1.21
CA ALA A 20 22.04 9.32 -1.34
C ALA A 20 21.51 10.24 -2.44
N MET A 21 20.42 9.87 -3.13
CA MET A 21 19.78 10.74 -4.12
C MET A 21 19.00 11.87 -3.45
N ILE A 22 19.16 13.07 -4.01
CA ILE A 22 18.43 14.26 -3.62
C ILE A 22 17.45 14.59 -4.75
N HIS A 23 16.17 14.26 -4.57
CA HIS A 23 15.12 14.58 -5.51
C HIS A 23 14.62 16.02 -5.26
N VAL A 24 15.15 16.99 -6.01
CA VAL A 24 14.64 18.37 -6.02
C VAL A 24 14.26 18.70 -7.46
N GLY A 25 12.97 18.53 -7.80
CA GLY A 25 12.48 18.74 -9.15
C GLY A 25 13.19 17.83 -10.15
N ASP A 26 12.88 16.52 -10.10
CA ASP A 26 13.38 15.57 -11.10
C ASP A 26 12.27 15.19 -12.09
N ARG A 27 12.56 14.23 -12.98
CA ARG A 27 11.59 13.76 -13.97
C ARG A 27 10.33 13.14 -13.33
N ASN A 28 10.45 12.61 -12.12
CA ASN A 28 9.41 11.84 -11.44
C ASN A 28 8.57 12.69 -10.47
N VAL A 29 9.13 13.79 -9.94
CA VAL A 29 8.44 14.80 -9.12
C VAL A 29 8.81 16.20 -9.63
N PRO A 30 8.30 16.61 -10.81
CA PRO A 30 8.71 17.85 -11.47
C PRO A 30 8.22 19.12 -10.74
N ASN A 31 7.20 19.00 -9.89
CA ASN A 31 6.65 20.11 -9.12
C ASN A 31 5.95 19.64 -7.83
N ALA A 32 5.59 20.60 -6.98
CA ALA A 32 4.94 20.35 -5.69
C ALA A 32 3.54 19.71 -5.80
N LEU A 33 2.81 19.92 -6.90
CA LEU A 33 1.50 19.32 -7.11
C LEU A 33 1.61 17.80 -7.29
N VAL A 34 2.60 17.34 -8.06
CA VAL A 34 2.91 15.91 -8.21
C VAL A 34 3.33 15.29 -6.88
N PHE A 35 4.03 16.05 -6.04
CA PHE A 35 4.34 15.59 -4.69
C PHE A 35 3.07 15.37 -3.86
N ILE A 36 2.14 16.33 -3.85
CA ILE A 36 0.86 16.20 -3.13
C ILE A 36 0.05 15.00 -3.64
N ASP A 37 -0.04 14.82 -4.96
CA ASP A 37 -0.78 13.72 -5.58
C ASP A 37 -0.26 12.35 -5.12
N LYS A 38 1.06 12.16 -5.08
CA LYS A 38 1.68 10.91 -4.57
C LYS A 38 1.25 10.60 -3.13
N TYR A 39 1.16 11.59 -2.26
CA TYR A 39 0.71 11.37 -0.88
C TYR A 39 -0.78 11.09 -0.78
N ASN A 40 -1.61 11.68 -1.66
CA ASN A 40 -3.04 11.36 -1.72
C ASN A 40 -3.27 9.89 -2.10
N GLN A 41 -2.41 9.30 -2.95
CA GLN A 41 -2.50 7.89 -3.32
C GLN A 41 -2.34 6.94 -2.12
N VAL A 42 -1.64 7.34 -1.05
CA VAL A 42 -1.51 6.53 0.18
C VAL A 42 -2.88 6.23 0.78
N ALA A 43 -3.74 7.23 0.90
CA ALA A 43 -5.09 7.05 1.44
C ALA A 43 -5.92 6.14 0.54
N SER A 44 -5.86 6.36 -0.78
CA SER A 44 -6.56 5.55 -1.78
C SER A 44 -6.18 4.06 -1.72
N ILE A 45 -4.91 3.75 -1.47
CA ILE A 45 -4.42 2.37 -1.31
C ILE A 45 -4.86 1.77 0.03
N LEU A 46 -4.70 2.52 1.12
CA LEU A 46 -4.94 2.01 2.47
C LEU A 46 -6.42 1.88 2.83
N ASN A 47 -7.28 2.76 2.32
CA ASN A 47 -8.71 2.78 2.68
C ASN A 47 -9.41 1.43 2.43
N PRO A 48 -9.28 0.79 1.25
CA PRO A 48 -9.82 -0.55 1.02
C PRO A 48 -9.27 -1.61 1.96
N VAL A 49 -7.98 -1.55 2.29
CA VAL A 49 -7.33 -2.49 3.21
C VAL A 49 -7.90 -2.31 4.62
N VAL A 50 -8.11 -1.08 5.09
CA VAL A 50 -8.75 -0.84 6.39
C VAL A 50 -10.18 -1.34 6.39
N ARG A 51 -10.97 -1.01 5.35
CA ARG A 51 -12.38 -1.44 5.26
C ARG A 51 -12.55 -2.96 5.30
N VAL A 52 -11.69 -3.72 4.62
CA VAL A 52 -11.79 -5.18 4.65
C VAL A 52 -11.45 -5.74 6.04
N LEU A 53 -10.51 -5.12 6.77
CA LEU A 53 -10.17 -5.51 8.14
C LEU A 53 -11.31 -5.19 9.11
N GLU A 54 -11.91 -4.00 9.02
CA GLU A 54 -13.08 -3.60 9.81
C GLU A 54 -14.28 -4.51 9.52
N PHE A 55 -14.50 -4.87 8.25
CA PHE A 55 -15.52 -5.85 7.88
C PHE A 55 -15.29 -7.20 8.57
N LEU A 56 -14.05 -7.69 8.57
CA LEU A 56 -13.67 -8.93 9.25
C LEU A 56 -13.93 -8.86 10.76
N ASP A 57 -13.76 -7.70 11.40
CA ASP A 57 -14.10 -7.49 12.82
C ASP A 57 -15.61 -7.51 13.11
N THR A 58 -16.43 -7.32 12.08
CA THR A 58 -17.91 -7.37 12.17
C THR A 58 -18.50 -8.71 11.72
N LEU A 59 -17.68 -9.71 11.42
CA LEU A 59 -18.13 -11.02 10.91
C LEU A 59 -19.11 -11.74 11.83
N GLU A 60 -18.93 -11.64 13.16
CA GLU A 60 -19.85 -12.24 14.14
C GLU A 60 -21.26 -11.66 14.06
N ARG A 61 -21.38 -10.42 13.58
CA ARG A 61 -22.65 -9.71 13.37
C ARG A 61 -23.19 -9.88 11.94
N SER A 62 -22.40 -10.47 11.05
CA SER A 62 -22.75 -10.67 9.64
C SER A 62 -23.62 -11.93 9.45
N SER A 63 -24.06 -12.17 8.21
CA SER A 63 -24.86 -13.36 7.91
C SER A 63 -24.08 -14.65 8.21
N ARG A 64 -24.75 -15.67 8.76
CA ARG A 64 -24.13 -16.96 9.09
C ARG A 64 -23.41 -17.61 7.90
N GLY A 65 -23.89 -17.37 6.69
CA GLY A 65 -23.26 -17.87 5.46
C GLY A 65 -21.90 -17.25 5.19
N VAL A 66 -21.76 -15.93 5.40
CA VAL A 66 -20.49 -15.21 5.20
C VAL A 66 -19.47 -15.59 6.28
N ALA A 67 -19.90 -15.67 7.53
CA ALA A 67 -19.05 -16.16 8.62
C ALA A 67 -18.57 -17.60 8.37
N GLY A 68 -19.47 -18.50 7.95
CA GLY A 68 -19.11 -19.88 7.60
C GLY A 68 -18.15 -19.98 6.42
N PHE A 69 -18.32 -19.15 5.39
CA PHE A 69 -17.38 -19.07 4.27
C PHE A 69 -15.98 -18.65 4.72
N VAL A 70 -15.86 -17.61 5.54
CA VAL A 70 -14.56 -17.12 6.02
C VAL A 70 -13.90 -18.16 6.92
N GLU A 71 -14.67 -18.83 7.78
CA GLU A 71 -14.17 -19.90 8.64
C GLU A 71 -13.61 -21.07 7.81
N GLN A 72 -14.38 -21.57 6.83
CA GLN A 72 -13.97 -22.70 6.00
C GLN A 72 -12.80 -22.39 5.07
N THR A 73 -12.76 -21.18 4.52
CA THR A 73 -11.75 -20.81 3.51
C THR A 73 -10.44 -20.36 4.14
N PHE A 74 -10.51 -19.61 5.25
CA PHE A 74 -9.35 -18.94 5.83
C PHE A 74 -9.01 -19.41 7.24
N GLY A 75 -9.86 -20.20 7.91
CA GLY A 75 -9.68 -20.54 9.32
C GLY A 75 -10.07 -19.39 10.27
N GLY A 76 -11.01 -18.56 9.83
CA GLY A 76 -11.61 -17.51 10.63
C GLY A 76 -11.11 -16.09 10.31
N ALA A 77 -11.77 -15.11 10.95
CA ALA A 77 -11.53 -13.68 10.72
C ALA A 77 -10.07 -13.28 11.00
N GLU A 78 -9.51 -13.73 12.11
CA GLU A 78 -8.12 -13.44 12.49
C GLU A 78 -7.10 -13.94 11.47
N GLN A 79 -7.31 -15.15 10.97
CA GLN A 79 -6.40 -15.74 9.99
C GLN A 79 -6.53 -15.05 8.63
N ALA A 80 -7.75 -14.66 8.21
CA ALA A 80 -7.97 -13.83 7.03
C ALA A 80 -7.25 -12.47 7.13
N LYS A 81 -7.35 -11.77 8.28
CA LYS A 81 -6.63 -10.51 8.54
C LYS A 81 -5.12 -10.69 8.40
N LYS A 82 -4.56 -11.75 9.02
CA LYS A 82 -3.13 -12.06 8.93
C LYS A 82 -2.69 -12.33 7.51
N LEU A 83 -3.48 -13.06 6.72
CA LEU A 83 -3.15 -13.36 5.31
C LEU A 83 -3.10 -12.08 4.48
N ILE A 84 -4.11 -11.22 4.61
CA ILE A 84 -4.18 -9.94 3.90
C ILE A 84 -2.99 -9.05 4.29
N LEU A 85 -2.77 -8.83 5.59
CA LEU A 85 -1.71 -7.97 6.09
C LEU A 85 -0.32 -8.52 5.75
N ALA A 86 -0.11 -9.84 5.88
CA ALA A 86 1.17 -10.45 5.56
C ALA A 86 1.51 -10.34 4.06
N ASP A 87 0.52 -10.51 3.17
CA ASP A 87 0.74 -10.30 1.72
C ASP A 87 0.98 -8.83 1.39
N PHE A 88 0.18 -7.92 1.96
CA PHE A 88 0.34 -6.48 1.77
C PHE A 88 1.73 -6.02 2.24
N PHE A 89 2.14 -6.31 3.48
CA PHE A 89 3.45 -5.87 3.97
C PHE A 89 4.63 -6.58 3.30
N ARG A 90 4.43 -7.77 2.71
CA ARG A 90 5.48 -8.47 1.96
C ARG A 90 5.69 -7.89 0.57
N SER A 91 4.63 -7.44 -0.11
CA SER A 91 4.69 -7.11 -1.54
C SER A 91 4.35 -5.66 -1.88
N ALA A 92 3.65 -4.92 -1.01
CA ALA A 92 3.33 -3.52 -1.28
C ALA A 92 4.52 -2.56 -1.07
N PHE A 93 5.66 -3.05 -0.56
CA PHE A 93 6.84 -2.25 -0.26
C PHE A 93 8.16 -2.94 -0.66
N ASP A 94 8.10 -3.94 -1.54
CA ASP A 94 9.24 -4.78 -1.92
C ASP A 94 10.08 -4.26 -3.08
N GLY A 95 9.67 -3.17 -3.72
CA GLY A 95 10.31 -2.63 -4.91
C GLY A 95 9.82 -3.20 -6.23
N SER A 96 8.82 -4.09 -6.21
CA SER A 96 8.17 -4.58 -7.43
C SER A 96 7.49 -3.44 -8.22
N GLY A 97 7.40 -3.62 -9.53
CA GLY A 97 6.80 -2.64 -10.45
C GLY A 97 7.71 -1.49 -10.88
N ALA A 98 8.92 -1.36 -10.33
CA ALA A 98 9.91 -0.37 -10.76
C ALA A 98 10.84 -0.92 -11.85
N ASP A 99 11.27 -0.04 -12.77
CA ASP A 99 12.13 -0.41 -13.91
C ASP A 99 13.58 -0.73 -13.51
N ASN A 100 14.04 -0.25 -12.35
CA ASN A 100 15.40 -0.48 -11.85
C ASN A 100 15.48 -0.35 -10.31
N PHE A 101 16.59 -0.84 -9.72
CA PHE A 101 16.80 -0.83 -8.26
C PHE A 101 16.88 0.58 -7.64
N PHE A 102 17.22 1.60 -8.43
CA PHE A 102 17.30 2.98 -7.94
C PHE A 102 15.91 3.61 -7.75
N ASP A 103 14.95 3.21 -8.59
CA ASP A 103 13.55 3.61 -8.52
C ASP A 103 12.72 2.67 -7.61
N ALA A 104 13.21 1.46 -7.32
CA ALA A 104 12.51 0.39 -6.62
C ALA A 104 12.42 0.48 -5.08
N GLY A 105 12.49 1.66 -4.44
CA GLY A 105 12.00 1.72 -3.04
C GLY A 105 12.79 2.49 -2.00
N SER A 106 13.75 3.35 -2.36
CA SER A 106 14.32 4.27 -1.38
C SER A 106 13.53 5.56 -1.18
N CYS A 107 12.69 5.95 -2.13
CA CYS A 107 11.83 7.13 -2.08
C CYS A 107 10.36 6.72 -1.99
N ILE A 108 9.50 7.64 -1.55
CA ILE A 108 8.05 7.44 -1.50
C ILE A 108 7.49 6.98 -2.86
N ASP A 109 8.12 7.41 -3.95
CA ASP A 109 7.77 7.03 -5.32
C ASP A 109 7.91 5.52 -5.53
N GLY A 110 9.09 4.95 -5.28
CA GLY A 110 9.32 3.52 -5.44
C GLY A 110 8.48 2.64 -4.54
N ARG A 111 8.20 3.09 -3.31
CA ARG A 111 7.31 2.37 -2.39
C ARG A 111 5.85 2.43 -2.85
N LEU A 112 5.41 3.56 -3.38
CA LEU A 112 4.08 3.68 -3.99
C LEU A 112 3.97 2.84 -5.25
N THR A 113 5.04 2.70 -6.05
CA THR A 113 5.05 1.82 -7.23
C THR A 113 4.75 0.37 -6.86
N SER A 114 5.39 -0.17 -5.82
CA SER A 114 5.12 -1.53 -5.35
C SER A 114 3.72 -1.69 -4.75
N ALA A 115 3.26 -0.68 -4.02
CA ALA A 115 1.90 -0.67 -3.51
C ALA A 115 0.86 -0.63 -4.64
N TRP A 116 1.15 0.09 -5.73
CA TRP A 116 0.32 0.14 -6.93
C TRP A 116 0.32 -1.19 -7.69
N ASN A 117 1.49 -1.83 -7.78
CA ASN A 117 1.62 -3.18 -8.34
C ASN A 117 0.89 -4.23 -7.49
N TRP A 118 0.88 -4.07 -6.16
CA TRP A 118 0.07 -4.90 -5.29
C TRP A 118 -1.43 -4.69 -5.58
N CYS A 119 -1.87 -3.43 -5.71
CA CYS A 119 -3.26 -3.11 -6.07
C CYS A 119 -3.68 -3.74 -7.41
N SER A 120 -2.80 -3.74 -8.42
CA SER A 120 -3.08 -4.32 -9.74
C SER A 120 -3.12 -5.86 -9.74
N THR A 121 -2.63 -6.50 -8.68
CA THR A 121 -2.61 -7.96 -8.55
C THR A 121 -3.59 -8.48 -7.50
N VAL A 122 -4.27 -7.60 -6.75
CA VAL A 122 -5.16 -7.99 -5.65
C VAL A 122 -6.27 -8.94 -6.10
N GLU A 123 -6.79 -8.77 -7.32
CA GLU A 123 -7.85 -9.60 -7.89
C GLU A 123 -7.47 -11.07 -8.03
N LYS A 124 -6.16 -11.36 -8.11
CA LYS A 124 -5.59 -12.70 -8.26
C LYS A 124 -5.28 -13.35 -6.91
N LYS A 125 -5.44 -12.62 -5.81
CA LYS A 125 -5.10 -13.08 -4.46
C LYS A 125 -6.22 -13.94 -3.88
N PRO A 126 -5.91 -14.97 -3.08
CA PRO A 126 -6.92 -15.89 -2.54
C PRO A 126 -7.93 -15.20 -1.61
N PHE A 127 -7.58 -14.06 -1.02
CA PHE A 127 -8.45 -13.27 -0.14
C PHE A 127 -9.28 -12.21 -0.88
N PHE A 128 -9.22 -12.13 -2.21
CA PHE A 128 -9.96 -11.12 -2.98
C PHE A 128 -11.47 -11.20 -2.79
N SER A 129 -12.01 -12.41 -2.60
CA SER A 129 -13.42 -12.63 -2.27
C SER A 129 -13.85 -11.87 -1.00
N VAL A 130 -12.96 -11.73 -0.02
CA VAL A 130 -13.23 -10.98 1.21
C VAL A 130 -13.30 -9.47 0.95
N PHE A 131 -12.46 -8.95 0.04
CA PHE A 131 -12.56 -7.56 -0.40
C PHE A 131 -13.93 -7.29 -1.04
N LEU A 132 -14.40 -8.18 -1.92
CA LEU A 132 -15.73 -8.03 -2.54
C LEU A 132 -16.85 -8.05 -1.50
N LEU A 133 -16.76 -8.94 -0.51
CA LEU A 133 -17.73 -9.02 0.59
C LEU A 133 -17.72 -7.78 1.49
N SER A 134 -16.59 -7.09 1.63
CA SER A 134 -16.51 -5.81 2.34
C SER A 134 -16.99 -4.62 1.51
N GLY A 135 -17.58 -4.84 0.33
CA GLY A 135 -18.07 -3.78 -0.56
C GLY A 135 -16.98 -3.07 -1.37
N PHE A 136 -15.85 -3.75 -1.63
CA PHE A 136 -14.78 -3.19 -2.44
C PHE A 136 -15.23 -2.95 -3.89
N VAL A 137 -15.04 -1.72 -4.38
CA VAL A 137 -15.33 -1.31 -5.77
C VAL A 137 -14.09 -0.87 -6.55
N GLY A 138 -12.96 -0.67 -5.87
CA GLY A 138 -11.72 -0.14 -6.44
C GLY A 138 -10.93 0.69 -5.43
N PHE A 139 -9.68 1.01 -5.78
CA PHE A 139 -8.77 1.85 -4.96
C PHE A 139 -8.91 3.34 -5.24
N ASN A 140 -9.51 3.73 -6.37
CA ASN A 140 -9.72 5.10 -6.80
C ASN A 140 -11.03 5.73 -6.27
N GLY A 141 -11.75 5.03 -5.39
CA GLY A 141 -12.92 5.53 -4.69
C GLY A 141 -14.26 5.30 -5.40
N GLY A 142 -15.26 4.92 -4.58
CA GLY A 142 -16.69 4.93 -4.84
C GLY A 142 -17.44 4.30 -3.65
N PRO A 143 -18.69 4.67 -3.30
CA PRO A 143 -19.39 5.94 -3.47
C PRO A 143 -19.19 6.83 -2.23
N GLU A 144 -18.23 7.75 -2.28
CA GLU A 144 -18.24 8.94 -1.43
C GLU A 144 -18.33 10.14 -2.39
N GLY A 145 -19.57 10.41 -2.81
CA GLY A 145 -19.92 11.43 -3.78
C GLY A 145 -21.38 11.26 -4.14
N PHE A 146 -22.19 12.27 -3.79
CA PHE A 146 -23.66 12.31 -3.80
C PHE A 146 -24.35 11.67 -2.58
N ASN A 147 -24.34 12.42 -1.47
CA ASN A 147 -25.55 12.70 -0.69
C ASN A 147 -25.70 14.22 -0.60
#